data_AF-A0A349VMS2-F1
#
_entry.id   AF-A0A349VMS2-F1
#
_cell.length_a   1.000
_cell.length_b   1.000
_cell.length_c   1.000
_cell.angle_alpha   90.00
_cell.angle_beta   90.00
_cell.angle_gamma   90.00
#
_symmetry.space_group_name_H-M   'P 1'
#
loop_
_entity.id
_entity.type
_entity.pdbx_description
1 polymer ?
#
loop_
_entity_poly.entity_id
_entity_poly.type
_entity_poly.pdbx_seq_one_letter_code
_entity_poly.pdbx_strand_id
1 'polypeptide(L)'
;MLDRRFVADNIDLITENCCLRGASVDVARFAELDILRRQLQLDIDRLNQEAGRVSKSIGKVDPGERESLKAEGRRLREESSVLQSRQGG
;
A
#
# COMPACT_ATOMS: atom_id res chain seq x y z
N MET A 1 -20.08 -12.16 4.17
CA MET A 1 -18.63 -11.91 4.09
C MET A 1 -18.19 -11.34 5.42
N LEU A 2 -17.16 -11.89 6.06
CA LEU A 2 -16.63 -11.33 7.31
C LEU A 2 -15.89 -10.02 7.03
N ASP A 3 -15.91 -9.11 8.00
CA ASP A 3 -15.14 -7.88 7.91
C ASP A 3 -13.63 -8.18 7.94
N ARG A 4 -12.88 -7.66 6.96
CA ARG A 4 -11.45 -7.93 6.79
C ARG A 4 -10.65 -7.50 8.03
N ARG A 5 -11.02 -6.37 8.63
CA ARG A 5 -10.32 -5.84 9.81
C ARG A 5 -10.58 -6.73 11.01
N PHE A 6 -11.83 -7.15 11.21
CA PHE A 6 -12.16 -8.12 12.26
C PHE A 6 -11.34 -9.40 12.13
N VAL A 7 -11.21 -9.97 10.93
CA VAL A 7 -10.41 -11.18 10.72
C VAL A 7 -8.93 -10.94 11.06
N ALA A 8 -8.34 -9.86 10.53
CA ALA A 8 -6.93 -9.54 10.75
C ALA A 8 -6.61 -9.24 12.22
N ASP A 9 -7.54 -8.63 12.95
CA ASP A 9 -7.36 -8.27 14.35
C ASP A 9 -7.66 -9.45 15.30
N ASN A 10 -8.26 -10.55 14.81
CA ASN A 10 -8.72 -11.70 15.61
C ASN A 10 -8.35 -13.07 14.98
N ILE A 11 -7.14 -13.22 14.47
CA ILE A 11 -6.70 -14.42 13.73
C ILE A 11 -6.93 -15.73 14.51
N ASP A 12 -6.60 -15.77 15.80
CA ASP A 12 -6.75 -16.97 16.62
C ASP A 12 -8.22 -17.39 16.76
N LEU A 13 -9.09 -16.43 17.05
CA LEU A 13 -10.54 -16.63 17.16
C LEU A 13 -11.13 -17.16 15.85
N ILE A 14 -10.71 -16.59 14.71
CA ILE A 14 -11.19 -17.03 13.40
C ILE A 14 -10.66 -18.43 13.08
N THR A 15 -9.40 -18.72 13.39
CA THR A 15 -8.78 -20.03 13.17
C THR A 15 -9.51 -21.12 13.96
N GLU A 16 -9.77 -20.89 15.24
CA GLU A 16 -10.55 -21.81 16.07
C GLU A 16 -11.96 -22.00 15.51
N ASN A 17 -12.64 -20.92 15.10
CA ASN A 17 -13.98 -21.00 14.52
C ASN A 17 -14.02 -21.83 13.22
N CYS A 18 -13.03 -21.64 12.34
CA CYS A 18 -12.90 -22.42 11.12
C CYS A 18 -12.70 -23.92 11.44
N CYS A 19 -11.83 -24.24 12.40
CA CYS A 19 -11.59 -25.61 12.85
C CYS A 19 -12.87 -26.28 13.38
N LEU A 20 -13.59 -25.61 14.30
CA LEU A 20 -14.84 -26.11 14.88
C LEU A 20 -15.94 -26.35 13.83
N ARG A 21 -15.91 -25.62 12.71
CA ARG A 21 -16.86 -25.75 11.61
C ARG A 21 -16.41 -26.70 10.51
N GLY A 22 -15.24 -27.32 10.64
CA GLY A 22 -14.66 -28.16 9.59
C GLY A 22 -14.32 -27.39 8.30
N ALA A 23 -14.14 -26.06 8.40
CA ALA A 23 -13.80 -25.21 7.27
C ALA A 23 -12.28 -25.20 7.07
N SER A 24 -11.83 -25.62 5.89
CA SER A 24 -10.41 -25.53 5.50
C SER A 24 -10.13 -24.13 4.95
N VAL A 25 -9.63 -23.24 5.80
CA VAL A 25 -9.25 -21.86 5.46
C VAL A 25 -7.86 -21.58 5.99
N ASP A 26 -6.99 -21.03 5.13
CA ASP A 26 -5.64 -20.60 5.51
C ASP A 26 -5.68 -19.17 6.08
N VAL A 27 -6.05 -19.08 7.36
CA VAL A 27 -6.17 -17.81 8.08
C VAL A 27 -4.80 -17.15 8.29
N ALA A 28 -3.74 -17.95 8.40
CA ALA A 28 -2.37 -17.45 8.54
C ALA A 28 -1.91 -16.72 7.27
N ARG A 29 -2.09 -17.34 6.09
CA ARG A 29 -1.80 -16.70 4.81
C ARG A 29 -2.62 -15.43 4.59
N PHE A 30 -3.88 -15.40 5.04
CA PHE A 30 -4.68 -14.18 5.01
C PHE A 30 -4.04 -13.06 5.84
N ALA A 31 -3.56 -13.36 7.04
CA ALA A 31 -2.90 -12.38 7.91
C ALA A 31 -1.66 -11.78 7.23
N GLU A 32 -0.81 -12.64 6.64
CA GLU A 32 0.40 -12.22 5.93
C GLU A 32 0.08 -11.30 4.75
N LEU A 33 -0.91 -11.66 3.94
CA LEU A 33 -1.35 -10.86 2.80
C LEU A 33 -1.96 -9.52 3.23
N ASP A 34 -2.71 -9.47 4.34
CA ASP A 34 -3.24 -8.21 4.84
C ASP A 34 -2.15 -7.28 5.37
N ILE A 35 -1.13 -7.82 6.05
CA ILE A 35 0.05 -7.07 6.48
C ILE A 35 0.76 -6.49 5.25
N LEU A 36 1.03 -7.31 4.24
CA LEU A 36 1.67 -6.87 3.00
C LEU A 36 0.85 -5.77 2.30
N ARG A 37 -0.47 -5.96 2.20
CA ARG A 37 -1.37 -4.98 1.59
C ARG A 37 -1.36 -3.64 2.34
N ARG A 38 -1.36 -3.67 3.69
CA ARG A 38 -1.26 -2.45 4.52
C ARG A 38 0.10 -1.76 4.32
N GLN A 39 1.19 -2.52 4.27
CA GLN A 39 2.52 -1.97 4.01
C GLN A 39 2.60 -1.30 2.64
N LEU A 40 2.12 -1.97 1.58
CA LEU A 40 2.05 -1.39 0.23
C LEU A 40 1.22 -0.11 0.20
N GLN A 41 0.10 -0.05 0.94
CA GLN A 41 -0.70 1.17 1.03
C GLN A 41 0.10 2.33 1.62
N LEU A 42 0.81 2.08 2.72
CA LEU A 42 1.63 3.11 3.38
C LEU A 42 2.74 3.63 2.46
N ASP A 43 3.38 2.73 1.71
CA ASP A 43 4.43 3.10 0.76
C ASP A 43 3.87 3.92 -0.42
N ILE A 44 2.70 3.54 -0.96
CA ILE A 44 1.98 4.29 -1.99
C ILE A 44 1.62 5.70 -1.48
N ASP A 45 1.08 5.81 -0.27
CA ASP A 45 0.68 7.09 0.30
C ASP A 45 1.89 8.01 0.52
N ARG A 46 3.03 7.44 0.96
CA ARG A 46 4.30 8.17 1.11
C ARG A 46 4.79 8.72 -0.23
N LEU A 47 4.87 7.88 -1.26
CA LEU A 47 5.33 8.28 -2.60
C LEU A 47 4.45 9.37 -3.21
N ASN A 48 3.12 9.25 -3.05
CA ASN A 48 2.18 10.27 -3.51
C ASN A 48 2.36 11.60 -2.77
N GLN A 49 2.57 11.55 -1.45
CA GLN A 49 2.85 12.74 -0.66
C GLN A 49 4.15 13.41 -1.12
N GLU A 50 5.20 12.65 -1.36
CA GLU A 50 6.49 13.14 -1.83
C GLU A 50 6.39 13.75 -3.22
N ALA A 51 5.74 13.07 -4.17
CA ALA A 51 5.48 13.59 -5.52
C ALA A 51 4.70 14.91 -5.48
N GLY A 52 3.73 15.02 -4.55
CA GLY A 52 2.99 16.26 -4.30
C GLY A 52 3.87 17.40 -3.76
N ARG A 53 4.82 17.10 -2.86
CA ARG A 53 5.79 18.07 -2.34
C ARG A 53 6.74 18.56 -3.44
N VAL A 54 7.29 17.63 -4.23
CA VAL A 54 8.15 17.93 -5.38
C VAL A 54 7.42 18.82 -6.37
N SER A 55 6.17 18.48 -6.73
CA SER A 55 5.34 19.29 -7.63
C SER A 55 5.18 20.73 -7.15
N LYS A 56 4.92 20.93 -5.86
CA LYS A 56 4.80 22.27 -5.24
C LYS A 56 6.12 23.04 -5.21
N SER A 57 7.27 22.36 -5.20
CA SER A 57 8.59 22.99 -5.20
C SER A 57 9.02 23.50 -6.59
N ILE A 58 8.56 22.87 -7.68
CA ILE A 58 8.87 23.28 -9.06
C ILE A 58 8.51 24.75 -9.31
N GLY A 59 7.37 25.21 -8.79
CA GLY A 59 6.93 26.61 -8.93
C GLY A 59 7.74 27.62 -8.11
N LYS A 60 8.62 27.15 -7.22
CA LYS A 60 9.43 27.96 -6.30
C LYS A 60 10.90 28.05 -6.69
N VAL A 61 11.35 27.23 -7.63
CA VAL A 61 12.75 27.19 -8.07
C VAL A 61 12.95 27.86 -9.43
N ASP A 62 14.20 28.21 -9.70
CA ASP A 62 14.64 28.76 -10.97
C ASP A 62 14.48 27.75 -12.12
N PRO A 63 14.33 28.23 -13.37
CA PRO A 63 14.09 27.36 -14.53
C PRO A 63 15.10 26.22 -14.69
N GLY A 64 16.37 26.44 -14.32
CA GLY A 64 17.43 25.42 -14.41
C GLY A 64 17.24 24.22 -13.48
N GLU A 65 16.55 24.41 -12.34
CA GLU A 65 16.30 23.36 -11.35
C GLU A 65 14.94 22.68 -11.55
N ARG A 66 14.08 23.19 -12.44
CA ARG A 66 12.75 22.64 -12.67
C ARG A 66 12.78 21.28 -13.35
N GLU A 67 13.72 21.04 -14.26
CA GLU A 67 13.76 19.79 -15.02
C GLU A 67 14.14 18.59 -14.15
N SER A 68 15.08 18.75 -13.21
CA SER A 68 15.42 17.69 -12.26
C SER A 68 14.23 17.35 -11.35
N LEU A 69 13.52 18.37 -10.83
CA LEU A 69 12.33 18.16 -10.01
C LEU A 69 11.16 17.54 -10.79
N LYS A 70 10.99 17.90 -12.08
CA LYS A 70 10.00 17.24 -12.94
C LYS A 70 10.35 15.77 -13.16
N ALA A 71 11.62 15.44 -13.38
CA ALA A 71 12.07 14.06 -13.52
C ALA A 71 11.82 13.25 -12.24
N GLU A 72 12.18 13.80 -11.08
CA GLU A 72 11.93 13.15 -9.80
C GLU A 72 10.43 12.96 -9.53
N GLY A 73 9.62 13.99 -9.78
CA GLY A 73 8.17 13.90 -9.65
C GLY A 73 7.53 12.87 -10.58
N ARG A 74 8.11 12.59 -11.76
CA ARG A 74 7.67 11.49 -12.63
C ARG A 74 8.05 10.14 -12.05
N ARG A 75 9.31 9.98 -11.64
CA ARG A 75 9.82 8.74 -11.04
C ARG A 75 9.00 8.31 -9.82
N LEU A 76 8.69 9.23 -8.90
CA LEU A 76 7.89 8.91 -7.71
C LEU A 76 6.48 8.42 -8.06
N ARG A 77 5.86 8.96 -9.12
CA ARG A 77 4.55 8.52 -9.60
C ARG A 77 4.60 7.16 -10.28
N GLU A 78 5.66 6.91 -11.06
CA GLU A 78 5.90 5.60 -11.67
C GLU A 78 6.08 4.52 -10.60
N GLU A 79 6.88 4.80 -9.56
CA GLU A 79 7.08 3.88 -8.43
C GLU A 79 5.76 3.62 -7.69
N SER A 80 4.97 4.67 -7.42
CA SER A 80 3.63 4.51 -6.84
C SER A 80 2.72 3.65 -7.72
N SER A 81 2.77 3.80 -9.04
CA SER A 81 1.95 3.02 -9.98
C SER A 81 2.35 1.54 -10.01
N VAL A 82 3.65 1.23 -9.89
CA VAL A 82 4.15 -0.13 -9.76
C VAL A 82 3.63 -0.77 -8.47
N LEU A 83 3.71 -0.06 -7.33
CA LEU A 83 3.20 -0.57 -6.06
C LEU A 83 1.68 -0.75 -6.06
N GLN A 84 0.92 0.15 -6.71
CA GLN A 84 -0.52 0.01 -6.88
C GLN A 84 -0.88 -1.24 -7.69
N SER A 85 -0.15 -1.50 -8.79
CA SER A 85 -0.33 -2.72 -9.58
C SER A 85 -0.05 -3.98 -8.75
N ARG A 86 0.96 -3.94 -7.88
CA ARG A 86 1.30 -5.05 -6.98
C ARG A 86 0.28 -5.25 -5.85
N GLN A 87 -0.40 -4.19 -5.43
CA GLN A 87 -1.41 -4.26 -4.36
C GLN A 87 -2.76 -4.77 -4.87
N GLY A 88 -3.10 -4.48 -6.14
CA GLY A 88 -4.38 -4.84 -6.76
C GLY A 88 -4.39 -6.16 -7.55
N GLY A 89 -3.23 -6.75 -7.81
CA GLY A 89 -3.08 -8.09 -8.42
C GLY A 89 -2.87 -9.17 -7.39
#